data_AF-A0A2V6JKZ3-F1
#
_entry.id   AF-A0A2V6JKZ3-F1
#
_cell.length_a   1.000
_cell.length_b   1.000
_cell.length_c   1.000
_cell.angle_alpha   90.00
_cell.angle_beta   90.00
_cell.angle_gamma   90.00
#
_symmetry.space_group_name_H-M   'P 1'
#
loop_
_entity.id
_entity.type
_entity.pdbx_description
1 polymer ?
#
loop_
_entity_poly.entity_id
_entity_poly.type
_entity_poly.pdbx_seq_one_letter_code
_entity_poly.pdbx_strand_id
1 'polypeptide(L)'
;MAGYSETPLPQKLGIKPGLTIVTINTPKNYRRLLGTIPEGVTFSNRLRSDSIFVHVFIEECRELERRLPVLREKIADAGTVWVSWPKRSAGV
;
A
#
# COMPACT_ATOMS: atom_id res chain seq x y z
N MET A 1 20.91 1.00 17.56
CA MET A 1 19.86 2.03 17.74
C MET A 1 18.52 1.35 17.48
N ALA A 2 17.73 1.17 18.53
CA ALA A 2 16.56 0.29 18.56
C ALA A 2 15.39 0.82 17.74
N GLY A 3 14.65 -0.10 17.11
CA GLY A 3 13.18 0.04 17.06
C GLY A 3 12.50 0.04 15.70
N TYR A 4 12.84 -0.84 14.74
CA TYR A 4 11.84 -1.27 13.76
C TYR A 4 12.01 -2.75 13.51
N SER A 5 10.97 -3.51 13.83
CA SER A 5 10.91 -4.98 13.85
C SER A 5 11.74 -5.62 12.73
N GLU A 6 12.50 -6.67 13.06
CA GLU A 6 13.38 -7.42 12.15
C GLU A 6 12.64 -8.02 10.95
N THR A 7 11.31 -8.04 11.03
CA THR A 7 10.40 -8.45 9.97
C THR A 7 10.47 -7.45 8.80
N PRO A 8 10.85 -7.89 7.60
CA PRO A 8 10.87 -7.05 6.40
C PRO A 8 9.54 -6.33 6.19
N LEU A 9 9.59 -5.08 5.71
CA LEU A 9 8.38 -4.28 5.48
C LEU A 9 7.31 -5.01 4.65
N PRO A 10 7.64 -5.79 3.60
CA PRO A 10 6.63 -6.52 2.84
C PRO A 10 5.88 -7.55 3.68
N GLN A 11 6.55 -8.23 4.61
CA GLN A 11 5.90 -9.17 5.52
C GLN A 11 4.98 -8.46 6.51
N LYS A 12 5.39 -7.28 7.03
CA LYS A 12 4.51 -6.45 7.89
C LYS A 12 3.25 -6.00 7.18
N LEU A 13 3.39 -5.66 5.90
CA LEU A 13 2.26 -5.30 5.05
C LEU A 13 1.42 -6.52 4.66
N GLY A 14 1.87 -7.76 4.90
CA GLY A 14 1.16 -8.97 4.46
C GLY A 14 1.29 -9.25 2.96
N ILE A 15 2.32 -8.71 2.30
CA ILE A 15 2.62 -8.97 0.89
C ILE A 15 3.11 -10.40 0.74
N LYS A 16 2.37 -11.19 -0.04
CA LYS A 16 2.65 -12.59 -0.35
C LYS A 16 3.26 -12.73 -1.76
N PRO A 17 3.99 -13.82 -2.05
CA PRO A 17 4.39 -14.13 -3.42
C PRO A 17 3.20 -14.16 -4.38
N GLY A 18 3.41 -13.74 -5.63
CA GLY A 18 2.37 -13.71 -6.67
C GLY A 18 1.30 -12.63 -6.50
N LEU A 19 1.39 -11.79 -5.46
CA LEU A 19 0.39 -10.76 -5.17
C LEU A 19 0.47 -9.60 -6.16
N THR A 20 -0.69 -9.10 -6.60
CA THR A 20 -0.77 -7.81 -7.30
C THR A 20 -1.04 -6.70 -6.30
N ILE A 21 -0.09 -5.75 -6.18
CA ILE A 21 -0.20 -4.57 -5.32
C ILE A 21 -0.76 -3.43 -6.15
N VAL A 22 -1.98 -2.99 -5.86
CA VAL A 22 -2.51 -1.75 -6.42
C VAL A 22 -2.00 -0.58 -5.59
N THR A 23 -1.33 0.38 -6.21
CA THR A 23 -0.81 1.56 -5.53
C THR A 23 -1.51 2.83 -5.99
N ILE A 24 -1.84 3.71 -5.05
CA ILE A 24 -2.50 4.99 -5.30
C ILE A 24 -1.65 6.09 -4.66
N ASN A 25 -1.31 7.12 -5.44
CA ASN A 25 -0.42 8.24 -5.05
C ASN A 25 0.95 7.81 -4.48
N THR A 26 1.48 6.68 -4.94
CA THR A 26 2.69 6.11 -4.36
C THR A 26 3.92 7.02 -4.55
N PRO A 27 4.80 7.13 -3.54
CA PRO A 27 6.02 7.89 -3.70
C PRO A 27 6.97 7.20 -4.68
N LYS A 28 7.77 7.99 -5.42
CA LYS A 28 8.66 7.49 -6.48
C LYS A 28 9.65 6.41 -6.00
N ASN A 29 10.04 6.46 -4.72
CA ASN A 29 10.95 5.51 -4.08
C ASN A 29 10.25 4.32 -3.40
N TYR A 30 8.95 4.12 -3.57
CA TYR A 30 8.19 3.09 -2.84
C TYR A 30 8.77 1.67 -2.96
N ARG A 31 9.15 1.24 -4.17
CA ARG A 31 9.78 -0.07 -4.38
C ARG A 31 11.10 -0.21 -3.60
N ARG A 32 11.87 0.89 -3.49
CA ARG A 32 13.09 0.93 -2.67
C ARG A 32 12.76 0.84 -1.18
N LEU A 33 11.67 1.48 -0.74
CA LEU A 33 11.21 1.42 0.66
C LEU A 33 10.75 0.01 1.05
N LEU A 34 10.16 -0.75 0.13
CA LEU A 34 9.78 -2.15 0.35
C LEU A 34 10.98 -3.08 0.53
N GLY A 35 12.16 -2.74 -0.01
CA GLY A 35 13.33 -3.61 0.05
C GLY A 35 13.13 -4.88 -0.78
N THR A 36 13.39 -6.05 -0.19
CA THR A 36 13.26 -7.35 -0.86
C THR A 36 11.79 -7.71 -1.09
N ILE A 37 11.36 -7.60 -2.34
CA ILE A 37 9.99 -7.92 -2.75
C ILE A 37 9.87 -9.44 -2.97
N PRO A 38 8.81 -10.10 -2.45
CA PRO A 38 8.57 -11.52 -2.72
C PRO A 38 8.43 -11.82 -4.21
N GLU A 39 8.78 -13.04 -4.59
CA GLU A 39 8.72 -13.49 -5.98
C GLU A 39 7.29 -13.38 -6.57
N GLY A 40 7.20 -13.01 -7.86
CA GLY A 40 5.94 -12.95 -8.59
C GLY A 40 5.03 -11.77 -8.19
N VAL A 41 5.45 -10.90 -7.28
CA VAL A 41 4.70 -9.69 -6.94
C VAL A 41 4.70 -8.73 -8.12
N THR A 42 3.53 -8.21 -8.47
CA THR A 42 3.36 -7.20 -9.51
C THR A 42 2.78 -5.91 -8.93
N PHE A 43 2.96 -4.80 -9.64
CA PHE A 43 2.44 -3.49 -9.24
C PHE A 43 1.51 -2.95 -10.32
N SER A 44 0.36 -2.44 -9.89
CA SER A 44 -0.62 -1.79 -10.74
C SER A 44 -1.00 -0.43 -10.16
N ASN A 45 -1.28 0.55 -11.01
CA ASN A 45 -1.92 1.81 -10.60
C ASN A 45 -3.43 1.81 -10.91
N ARG A 46 -3.96 0.69 -11.41
CA ARG A 46 -5.38 0.52 -11.71
C ARG A 46 -6.04 -0.34 -10.65
N LEU A 47 -7.07 0.22 -10.05
CA LEU A 47 -7.99 -0.47 -9.16
C LEU A 47 -8.97 -1.31 -9.99
N ARG A 48 -9.10 -2.58 -9.66
CA ARG A 48 -10.01 -3.55 -10.28
C ARG A 48 -10.86 -4.22 -9.22
N SER A 49 -12.06 -4.69 -9.58
CA SER A 49 -13.03 -5.31 -8.67
C SER A 49 -12.50 -6.51 -7.86
N ASP A 50 -11.45 -7.16 -8.36
CA ASP A 50 -10.77 -8.32 -7.76
C ASP A 50 -9.49 -7.93 -7.00
N SER A 51 -9.25 -6.64 -6.76
CA SER A 51 -8.06 -6.18 -6.05
C SER A 51 -8.10 -6.63 -4.60
N ILE A 52 -7.19 -7.52 -4.23
CA ILE A 52 -7.05 -8.06 -2.87
C ILE A 52 -6.06 -7.25 -2.01
N PHE A 53 -5.25 -6.39 -2.63
CA PHE A 53 -4.28 -5.56 -1.92
C PHE A 53 -4.18 -4.18 -2.56
N VAL A 54 -4.57 -3.15 -1.80
CA VAL A 54 -4.48 -1.75 -2.23
C VAL A 54 -3.67 -0.97 -1.21
N HIS A 55 -2.64 -0.26 -1.65
CA HIS A 55 -1.86 0.64 -0.82
C HIS A 55 -2.05 2.08 -1.28
N VAL A 56 -2.72 2.86 -0.44
CA VAL A 56 -3.05 4.25 -0.67
C VAL A 56 -2.11 5.13 0.14
N PHE A 57 -1.53 6.11 -0.52
CA PHE A 57 -0.74 7.15 0.11
C PHE A 57 -1.57 8.45 0.11
N ILE A 58 -1.77 9.03 1.28
CA ILE A 58 -2.54 10.26 1.46
C ILE A 58 -1.75 11.24 2.32
N GLU A 59 -1.96 12.52 2.12
CA GLU A 59 -1.38 13.57 2.96
C GLU A 59 -2.38 14.07 4.02
N GLU A 60 -3.68 13.96 3.71
CA GLU A 60 -4.76 14.48 4.54
C GLU A 60 -5.92 13.49 4.69
N CYS A 61 -6.55 13.49 5.87
CA CYS A 61 -7.69 12.60 6.18
C CYS A 61 -8.89 12.81 5.22
N ARG A 62 -9.14 14.05 4.79
CA ARG A 62 -10.21 14.38 3.83
C ARG A 62 -10.06 13.66 2.49
N GLU A 63 -8.84 13.33 2.08
CA GLU A 63 -8.61 12.58 0.84
C GLU A 63 -9.06 11.14 1.00
N LEU A 64 -8.80 10.53 2.16
CA LEU A 64 -9.25 9.18 2.48
C LEU A 64 -10.77 9.09 2.45
N GLU A 65 -11.45 10.01 3.13
CA GLU A 65 -12.92 10.06 3.20
C GLU A 65 -13.56 10.07 1.81
N ARG A 66 -12.99 10.83 0.86
CA ARG A 66 -13.48 10.88 -0.52
C ARG A 66 -13.21 9.59 -1.30
N ARG A 67 -12.12 8.88 -1.00
CA ARG A 67 -11.72 7.65 -1.70
C ARG A 67 -12.37 6.39 -1.12
N LEU A 68 -12.71 6.39 0.16
CA LEU A 68 -13.27 5.22 0.86
C LEU A 68 -14.48 4.59 0.15
N PRO A 69 -15.47 5.35 -0.35
CA PRO A 69 -16.61 4.75 -1.07
C PRO A 69 -16.17 3.98 -2.32
N VAL A 70 -15.25 4.54 -3.12
CA VAL A 70 -14.74 3.91 -4.34
C VAL A 70 -13.89 2.67 -4.00
N LEU A 71 -13.07 2.76 -2.95
CA LEU A 71 -12.29 1.62 -2.46
C LEU A 71 -13.20 0.50 -1.98
N ARG A 72 -14.25 0.82 -1.22
CA ARG A 72 -15.25 -0.14 -0.74
C ARG A 72 -15.97 -0.85 -1.90
N GLU A 73 -16.27 -0.15 -2.98
CA GLU A 73 -16.97 -0.72 -4.15
C GLU A 73 -16.06 -1.62 -5.01
N LYS A 74 -14.76 -1.30 -5.10
CA LYS A 74 -13.85 -1.96 -6.05
C LYS A 74 -12.94 -3.00 -5.42
N ILE A 75 -12.85 -3.08 -4.10
CA ILE A 75 -11.96 -4.03 -3.43
C ILE A 75 -12.73 -5.32 -3.19
N ALA A 76 -12.06 -6.46 -3.35
CA ALA A 76 -12.64 -7.75 -3.04
C ALA A 76 -13.06 -7.80 -1.56
N ASP A 77 -14.09 -8.58 -1.21
CA ASP A 77 -14.57 -8.66 0.18
C ASP A 77 -13.48 -9.10 1.18
N ALA A 78 -12.55 -9.95 0.72
CA ALA A 78 -11.39 -10.40 1.49
C ALA A 78 -10.13 -9.53 1.27
N GLY A 79 -10.27 -8.41 0.57
CA GLY A 79 -9.18 -7.51 0.21
C GLY A 79 -8.77 -6.59 1.36
N THR A 80 -7.53 -6.12 1.32
CA THR A 80 -6.96 -5.23 2.34
C THR A 80 -6.60 -3.88 1.75
N VAL A 81 -6.99 -2.80 2.44
CA VAL A 81 -6.52 -1.43 2.18
C VAL A 81 -5.47 -1.05 3.20
N TRP A 82 -4.24 -0.81 2.75
CA TRP A 82 -3.22 -0.13 3.52
C TRP A 82 -3.28 1.36 3.22
N VAL A 83 -3.29 2.17 4.28
CA VAL A 83 -3.23 3.63 4.17
C VAL A 83 -1.95 4.11 4.85
N SER A 84 -1.13 4.83 4.09
CA SER A 84 0.12 5.44 4.57
C SER A 84 0.05 6.95 4.39
N TRP A 85 0.61 7.67 5.36
CA TRP A 85 0.72 9.13 5.32
C TRP A 85 2.15 9.57 5.68
N PRO A 86 2.60 10.73 5.16
CA PRO A 86 3.95 11.21 5.43
C PRO A 86 4.13 11.49 6.92
N LYS A 87 5.26 11.06 7.47
CA LYS A 87 5.73 11.53 8.77
C LYS A 87 6.18 12.99 8.63
N ARG A 88 6.12 13.78 9.70
CA ARG A 88 6.61 15.17 9.73
C ARG A 88 8.03 15.37 9.15
N SER A 89 8.89 14.36 9.20
CA SER A 89 10.26 14.40 8.66
C SER A 89 10.39 13.98 7.19
N ALA A 90 9.27 13.71 6.50
CA ALA A 90 9.29 13.24 5.11
C ALA A 90 9.55 14.36 4.09
N GLY A 91 9.49 15.63 4.50
CA GLY A 91 9.78 16.78 3.64
C GLY A 91 8.70 17.08 2.60
N VAL A 92 7.49 16.61 2.86
CA VAL A 92 6.24 16.88 2.14
C VAL A 92 5.30 17.62 3.07
#